data_AF-A0AAV6P7Z4-F1
#
_entry.id   AF-A0AAV6P7Z4-F1
#
_cell.length_a   1.000
_cell.length_b   1.000
_cell.length_c   1.000
_cell.angle_alpha   90.00
_cell.angle_beta   90.00
_cell.angle_gamma   90.00
#
_symmetry.space_group_name_H-M   'P 1'
#
loop_
_entity.id
_entity.type
_entity.pdbx_description
1 polymer ?
#
loop_
_entity_poly.entity_id
_entity_poly.type
_entity_poly.pdbx_seq_one_letter_code
_entity_poly.pdbx_strand_id
1 'polypeptide(L)'
;MADSICRALRDGALEGELAPALTLKDSINSPFGFHAFAHVLLQLSSNILAGKSQSRGLVLLAFSRSPAYYLELLKKSGVNVGSSEKWIQILDCYTDPLGWKERFTGGEKFSNVHQEVSNLSHLCTNVRDMDNLFSSIITLGKGFVGEGTVRFCVAIDSVTDMLRHSSTSAVAGLLSNLRSNDKVSSTFWLVHEDLHEEKVIAALEYMSSMVATVEPLTPSPYVRESNLNTPYLEHSSTKGRFHVRIKRRNGRVRVICENFKVEQSGIKFTSISSEDAVVNQGLVPKVQFNLQLSEKEQIDRARVVLPFEHQGNGKPIQIYDGRRSLTESKDDDKPLSTSEKSKDEGAGKGEIIYFRDSEDEMPDSDEDPDDDLDI
;
A
#
# COMPACT_ATOMS: atom_id res chain seq x y z
N MET A 1 4.76 -2.26 -4.53
CA MET A 1 4.06 -1.75 -3.34
C MET A 1 2.54 -1.68 -3.53
N ALA A 2 2.02 -1.62 -4.75
CA ALA A 2 0.66 -2.07 -5.06
C ALA A 2 0.39 -3.48 -4.50
N ASP A 3 1.41 -4.34 -4.47
CA ASP A 3 1.40 -5.63 -3.77
C ASP A 3 1.10 -5.53 -2.27
N SER A 4 1.49 -4.45 -1.59
CA SER A 4 1.20 -4.28 -0.15
C SER A 4 -0.29 -4.05 0.09
N ILE A 5 -0.96 -3.29 -0.78
CA ILE A 5 -2.42 -3.15 -0.75
C ILE A 5 -3.08 -4.50 -1.03
N CYS A 6 -2.65 -5.18 -2.10
CA CYS A 6 -3.24 -6.45 -2.50
C CYS A 6 -3.02 -7.54 -1.43
N ARG A 7 -1.88 -7.51 -0.72
CA ARG A 7 -1.61 -8.38 0.44
C ARG A 7 -2.53 -8.05 1.61
N ALA A 8 -2.69 -6.77 1.96
CA ALA A 8 -3.59 -6.37 3.05
C ALA A 8 -5.05 -6.77 2.77
N LEU A 9 -5.53 -6.60 1.54
CA LEU A 9 -6.87 -7.02 1.13
C LEU A 9 -7.00 -8.56 1.08
N ARG A 10 -5.96 -9.28 0.67
CA ARG A 10 -5.91 -10.75 0.66
C ARG A 10 -5.95 -11.33 2.08
N ASP A 11 -5.17 -10.77 3.00
CA ASP A 11 -5.05 -11.25 4.38
C ASP A 11 -6.33 -10.96 5.18
N GLY A 12 -7.05 -9.90 4.80
CA GLY A 12 -8.41 -9.63 5.24
C GLY A 12 -8.51 -9.18 6.70
N ALA A 13 -9.67 -9.43 7.31
CA ALA A 13 -9.97 -9.03 8.68
C ALA A 13 -9.39 -10.03 9.68
N LEU A 14 -8.96 -9.58 10.86
CA LEU A 14 -8.74 -10.48 11.99
C LEU A 14 -9.99 -10.60 12.85
N GLU A 15 -10.04 -11.61 13.71
CA GLU A 15 -11.14 -11.78 14.66
C GLU A 15 -11.25 -10.55 15.58
N GLY A 16 -12.47 -10.01 15.69
CA GLY A 16 -12.74 -8.81 16.50
C GLY A 16 -12.36 -7.48 15.88
N GLU A 17 -11.74 -7.46 14.69
CA GLU A 17 -11.39 -6.22 13.97
C GLU A 17 -12.37 -5.91 12.83
N LEU A 18 -12.44 -4.62 12.47
CA LEU A 18 -13.14 -4.19 11.25
C LEU A 18 -12.39 -4.66 10.00
N ALA A 19 -13.13 -5.02 8.96
CA ALA A 19 -12.52 -5.41 7.70
C ALA A 19 -11.67 -4.28 7.10
N PRO A 20 -10.47 -4.62 6.56
CA PRO A 20 -9.63 -3.67 5.85
C PRO A 20 -10.40 -3.09 4.66
N ALA A 21 -10.36 -1.76 4.58
CA ALA A 21 -11.02 -0.94 3.58
C ALA A 21 -10.00 -0.13 2.79
N LEU A 22 -10.09 -0.18 1.45
CA LEU A 22 -9.31 0.64 0.53
C LEU A 22 -10.21 1.66 -0.18
N THR A 23 -9.90 2.94 -0.03
CA THR A 23 -10.42 4.00 -0.92
C THR A 23 -9.40 4.27 -2.02
N LEU A 24 -9.81 4.10 -3.28
CA LEU A 24 -9.09 4.59 -4.45
C LEU A 24 -9.67 5.96 -4.81
N LYS A 25 -8.81 6.97 -4.87
CA LYS A 25 -9.14 8.33 -5.27
C LYS A 25 -8.55 8.61 -6.64
N ASP A 26 -9.35 9.18 -7.52
CA ASP A 26 -8.90 9.79 -8.75
C ASP A 26 -9.51 11.18 -8.93
N SER A 27 -9.08 11.87 -9.98
CA SER A 27 -9.55 13.19 -10.34
C SER A 27 -9.64 13.29 -11.86
N ILE A 28 -10.36 14.29 -12.38
CA ILE A 28 -10.40 14.59 -13.82
C ILE A 28 -9.00 14.79 -14.43
N ASN A 29 -8.04 15.28 -13.64
CA ASN A 29 -6.67 15.49 -14.09
C ASN A 29 -5.88 14.18 -14.22
N SER A 30 -6.36 13.10 -13.61
CA SER A 30 -5.73 11.78 -13.56
C SER A 30 -6.79 10.67 -13.59
N PRO A 31 -7.48 10.45 -14.73
CA PRO A 31 -8.62 9.53 -14.85
C PRO A 31 -8.17 8.05 -14.92
N PHE A 32 -7.18 7.66 -14.12
CA PHE A 32 -6.65 6.30 -14.07
C PHE A 32 -7.13 5.53 -12.84
N GLY A 33 -8.05 6.09 -12.05
CA GLY A 33 -8.63 5.43 -10.88
C GLY A 33 -9.28 4.11 -11.23
N PHE A 34 -10.07 4.07 -12.31
CA PHE A 34 -10.68 2.83 -12.79
C PHE A 34 -9.64 1.77 -13.18
N HIS A 35 -8.54 2.17 -13.82
CA HIS A 35 -7.48 1.25 -14.18
C HIS A 35 -6.76 0.70 -12.94
N ALA A 36 -6.58 1.52 -11.90
CA ALA A 36 -6.03 1.06 -10.62
C ALA A 36 -6.99 0.12 -9.89
N PHE A 37 -8.29 0.43 -9.93
CA PHE A 37 -9.36 -0.44 -9.44
C PHE A 37 -9.35 -1.79 -10.16
N ALA A 38 -9.30 -1.78 -11.50
CA ALA A 38 -9.22 -3.00 -12.31
C ALA A 38 -7.98 -3.83 -11.96
N HIS A 39 -6.81 -3.20 -11.76
CA HIS A 39 -5.61 -3.91 -11.33
C HIS A 39 -5.79 -4.60 -9.96
N VAL A 40 -6.35 -3.90 -8.96
CA VAL A 40 -6.63 -4.47 -7.63
C VAL A 40 -7.66 -5.60 -7.72
N LEU A 41 -8.72 -5.40 -8.50
CA LEU A 41 -9.76 -6.39 -8.76
C LEU A 41 -9.17 -7.68 -9.34
N LEU A 42 -8.40 -7.58 -10.42
CA LEU A 42 -7.77 -8.72 -11.08
C LEU A 42 -6.80 -9.47 -10.16
N GLN A 43 -6.00 -8.75 -9.38
CA GLN A 43 -5.05 -9.34 -8.45
C GLN A 43 -5.77 -10.08 -7.30
N LEU A 44 -6.86 -9.51 -6.79
CA LEU A 44 -7.70 -10.17 -5.78
C LEU A 44 -8.40 -11.41 -6.33
N SER A 45 -8.98 -11.32 -7.53
CA SER A 45 -9.57 -12.47 -8.21
C SER A 45 -8.58 -13.61 -8.39
N SER A 46 -7.35 -13.31 -8.81
CA SER A 46 -6.27 -14.29 -8.92
C SER A 46 -5.92 -14.93 -7.57
N ASN A 47 -5.84 -14.13 -6.50
CA ASN A 47 -5.56 -14.63 -5.15
C ASN A 47 -6.69 -15.52 -4.58
N ILE A 48 -7.96 -15.17 -4.85
CA ILE A 48 -9.12 -15.96 -4.44
C ILE A 48 -9.11 -17.31 -5.16
N LEU A 49 -8.90 -17.32 -6.47
CA LEU A 49 -8.83 -18.54 -7.27
C LEU A 49 -7.65 -19.43 -6.90
N ALA A 50 -6.52 -18.84 -6.51
CA ALA A 50 -5.36 -19.55 -6.00
C ALA A 50 -5.53 -20.06 -4.56
N GLY A 51 -6.65 -19.74 -3.88
CA GLY A 51 -6.89 -20.11 -2.49
C GLY A 51 -5.93 -19.46 -1.48
N LYS A 52 -5.26 -18.37 -1.87
CA LYS A 52 -4.32 -17.62 -1.03
C LYS A 52 -5.00 -16.52 -0.22
N SER A 53 -6.22 -16.17 -0.59
CA SER A 53 -7.02 -15.14 0.06
C SER A 53 -7.83 -15.71 1.22
N GLN A 54 -8.04 -14.92 2.28
CA GLN A 54 -9.01 -15.24 3.32
C GLN A 54 -10.44 -15.30 2.74
N SER A 55 -10.70 -14.49 1.71
CA SER A 55 -11.96 -14.50 0.98
C SER A 55 -12.05 -15.69 0.00
N ARG A 56 -13.18 -16.40 0.00
CA ARG A 56 -13.50 -17.43 -1.01
C ARG A 56 -14.34 -16.92 -2.17
N GLY A 57 -14.96 -15.76 -1.99
CA GLY A 57 -15.77 -15.15 -3.03
C GLY A 57 -15.68 -13.63 -3.04
N LEU A 58 -16.19 -13.05 -4.12
CA LEU A 58 -16.18 -11.63 -4.40
C LEU A 58 -17.59 -11.18 -4.81
N VAL A 59 -18.13 -10.19 -4.11
CA VAL A 59 -19.33 -9.47 -4.54
C VAL A 59 -18.89 -8.14 -5.16
N LEU A 60 -19.20 -7.92 -6.43
CA LEU A 60 -18.89 -6.70 -7.16
C LEU A 60 -20.15 -5.88 -7.39
N LEU A 61 -20.17 -4.63 -6.92
CA LEU A 61 -21.24 -3.67 -7.24
C LEU A 61 -20.86 -2.86 -8.46
N ALA A 62 -21.62 -3.03 -9.54
CA ALA A 62 -21.41 -2.38 -10.82
C ALA A 62 -22.28 -1.12 -10.91
N PHE A 63 -21.68 0.07 -10.71
CA PHE A 63 -22.36 1.37 -10.78
C PHE A 63 -22.01 2.16 -12.04
N SER A 64 -20.75 2.15 -12.47
CA SER A 64 -20.27 3.00 -13.56
C SER A 64 -20.22 2.27 -14.91
N ARG A 65 -20.10 0.94 -14.88
CA ARG A 65 -20.02 0.07 -16.07
C ARG A 65 -21.04 -1.06 -16.01
N SER A 66 -21.40 -1.60 -17.17
CA SER A 66 -22.26 -2.77 -17.25
C SER A 66 -21.59 -4.04 -16.68
N PRO A 67 -22.34 -5.00 -16.12
CA PRO A 67 -21.79 -6.27 -15.66
C PRO A 67 -20.99 -7.04 -16.73
N ALA A 68 -21.40 -6.94 -18.00
CA ALA A 68 -20.71 -7.57 -19.12
C ALA A 68 -19.25 -7.07 -19.26
N TYR A 69 -18.99 -5.80 -18.97
CA TYR A 69 -17.65 -5.22 -19.02
C TYR A 69 -16.70 -5.94 -18.05
N TYR A 70 -17.13 -6.19 -16.81
CA TYR A 70 -16.32 -6.86 -15.81
C TYR A 70 -16.02 -8.31 -16.17
N LEU A 71 -16.97 -8.98 -16.81
CA LEU A 71 -16.78 -10.35 -17.27
C LEU A 71 -15.77 -10.41 -18.40
N GLU A 72 -15.81 -9.47 -19.35
CA GLU A 72 -14.78 -9.35 -20.37
C GLU A 72 -13.40 -9.02 -19.78
N LEU A 73 -13.35 -8.12 -18.80
CA LEU A 73 -12.11 -7.74 -18.10
C LEU A 73 -11.44 -8.98 -17.46
N LEU A 74 -12.22 -9.79 -16.74
CA LEU A 74 -11.74 -11.01 -16.12
C LEU A 74 -11.30 -12.04 -17.17
N LYS A 75 -12.09 -12.25 -18.23
CA LYS A 75 -11.73 -13.16 -19.34
C LYS A 75 -10.42 -12.77 -20.02
N LYS A 76 -10.21 -11.46 -20.30
CA LYS A 76 -8.98 -10.94 -20.91
C LYS A 76 -7.74 -11.19 -20.04
N SER A 77 -7.91 -11.21 -18.72
CA SER A 77 -6.84 -11.49 -17.76
C SER A 77 -6.52 -13.00 -17.59
N GLY A 78 -7.24 -13.88 -18.30
CA GLY A 78 -7.07 -15.33 -18.17
C GLY A 78 -7.83 -15.97 -17.01
N VAL A 79 -8.70 -15.21 -16.34
CA VAL A 79 -9.58 -15.74 -15.28
C VAL A 79 -10.77 -16.44 -15.94
N ASN A 80 -10.84 -17.78 -15.79
CA ASN A 80 -11.93 -18.56 -16.37
C ASN A 80 -13.24 -18.33 -15.59
N VAL A 81 -14.15 -17.58 -16.22
CA VAL A 81 -15.48 -17.25 -15.68
C VAL A 81 -16.47 -18.43 -15.81
N GLY A 82 -16.14 -19.47 -16.59
CA GLY A 82 -17.03 -20.62 -16.81
C GLY A 82 -17.33 -21.47 -15.56
N SER A 83 -16.55 -21.31 -14.48
CA SER A 83 -16.79 -21.90 -13.15
C SER A 83 -17.25 -20.87 -12.10
N SER A 84 -17.59 -19.65 -12.52
CA SER A 84 -17.66 -18.45 -11.68
C SER A 84 -18.81 -18.38 -10.68
N GLU A 85 -19.88 -19.16 -10.88
CA GLU A 85 -21.03 -19.18 -9.96
C GLU A 85 -20.60 -19.47 -8.51
N LYS A 86 -19.43 -20.10 -8.31
CA LYS A 86 -18.88 -20.44 -6.99
C LYS A 86 -18.05 -19.35 -6.31
N TRP A 87 -17.55 -18.33 -7.01
CA TRP A 87 -16.59 -17.38 -6.40
C TRP A 87 -16.83 -15.90 -6.73
N ILE A 88 -17.62 -15.53 -7.75
CA ILE A 88 -17.94 -14.13 -8.02
C ILE A 88 -19.44 -13.95 -8.26
N GLN A 89 -19.99 -12.84 -7.81
CA GLN A 89 -21.40 -12.46 -7.97
C GLN A 89 -21.39 -10.95 -8.22
N ILE A 90 -22.11 -10.49 -9.25
CA ILE A 90 -22.15 -9.09 -9.63
C ILE A 90 -23.54 -8.55 -9.30
N LEU A 91 -23.60 -7.44 -8.59
CA LEU A 91 -24.82 -6.69 -8.39
C LEU A 91 -24.87 -5.57 -9.44
N ASP A 92 -25.81 -5.67 -10.36
CA ASP A 92 -26.02 -4.69 -11.43
C ASP A 92 -26.82 -3.50 -10.90
N CYS A 93 -26.10 -2.43 -10.57
CA CYS A 93 -26.67 -1.13 -10.23
C CYS A 93 -26.53 -0.13 -11.39
N TYR A 94 -26.14 -0.57 -12.59
CA TYR A 94 -25.91 0.28 -13.76
C TYR A 94 -27.12 0.27 -14.71
N THR A 95 -27.70 -0.90 -14.98
CA THR A 95 -28.72 -1.06 -16.02
C THR A 95 -30.05 -0.39 -15.69
N ASP A 96 -30.47 -0.43 -14.43
CA ASP A 96 -31.71 0.21 -13.95
C ASP A 96 -31.66 0.55 -12.44
N PRO A 97 -30.79 1.47 -11.99
CA PRO A 97 -30.56 1.78 -10.57
C PRO A 97 -31.80 2.23 -9.79
N LEU A 98 -32.81 2.76 -10.50
CA LEU A 98 -34.06 3.28 -9.92
C LEU A 98 -35.28 2.41 -10.25
N GLY A 99 -35.10 1.29 -10.96
CA GLY A 99 -36.18 0.35 -11.26
C GLY A 99 -37.24 0.94 -12.19
N TRP A 100 -36.88 1.94 -13.01
CA TRP A 100 -37.83 2.59 -13.89
C TRP A 100 -38.27 1.66 -15.01
N LYS A 101 -37.36 0.85 -15.56
CA LYS A 101 -37.70 -0.08 -16.64
C LYS A 101 -38.72 -1.10 -16.16
N GLU A 102 -38.51 -1.69 -14.98
CA GLU A 102 -39.45 -2.65 -14.39
C GLU A 102 -40.84 -2.03 -14.13
N ARG A 103 -40.88 -0.76 -13.69
CA ARG A 103 -42.14 -0.03 -13.45
C ARG A 103 -42.90 0.33 -14.73
N PHE A 104 -42.19 0.62 -15.83
CA PHE A 104 -42.80 1.03 -17.09
C PHE A 104 -43.17 -0.15 -18.00
N THR A 105 -42.52 -1.32 -17.87
CA THR A 105 -42.73 -2.46 -18.78
C THR A 105 -43.63 -3.56 -18.22
N GLY A 106 -44.30 -3.34 -17.08
CA GLY A 106 -45.28 -4.31 -16.56
C GLY A 106 -44.72 -5.72 -16.35
N GLY A 107 -43.42 -5.86 -16.07
CA GLY A 107 -42.77 -7.15 -15.84
C GLY A 107 -42.25 -7.88 -17.09
N GLU A 108 -42.28 -7.28 -18.29
CA GLU A 108 -41.61 -7.88 -19.45
C GLU A 108 -40.08 -7.77 -19.30
N LYS A 109 -39.43 -8.92 -19.06
CA LYS A 109 -37.98 -9.06 -18.98
C LYS A 109 -37.38 -8.89 -20.38
N PHE A 110 -36.69 -7.79 -20.63
CA PHE A 110 -35.83 -7.65 -21.81
C PHE A 110 -34.62 -8.58 -21.69
N SER A 111 -34.75 -9.81 -22.21
CA SER A 111 -33.67 -10.80 -22.25
C SER A 111 -32.82 -10.61 -23.51
N ASN A 112 -31.97 -9.57 -23.52
CA ASN A 112 -30.84 -9.47 -24.47
C ASN A 112 -29.50 -9.47 -23.73
N VAL A 113 -29.42 -10.24 -22.65
CA VAL A 113 -28.21 -10.40 -21.85
C VAL A 113 -27.67 -11.81 -22.10
N HIS A 114 -26.40 -11.91 -22.48
CA HIS A 114 -25.69 -13.18 -22.64
C HIS A 114 -25.96 -14.08 -21.42
N GLN A 115 -26.30 -15.35 -21.66
CA GLN A 115 -26.75 -16.29 -20.62
C GLN A 115 -25.76 -16.44 -19.44
N GLU A 116 -24.47 -16.25 -19.69
CA GLU A 116 -23.42 -16.22 -18.66
C GLU A 116 -23.48 -14.99 -17.75
N VAL A 117 -23.87 -13.82 -18.28
CA VAL A 117 -24.04 -12.60 -17.51
C VAL A 117 -25.28 -12.74 -16.63
N SER A 118 -26.37 -13.30 -17.16
CA SER A 118 -27.65 -13.47 -16.46
C SER A 118 -27.57 -14.38 -15.22
N ASN A 119 -26.67 -15.37 -15.19
CA ASN A 119 -26.49 -16.22 -14.01
C ASN A 119 -25.66 -15.56 -12.90
N LEU A 120 -24.80 -14.60 -13.26
CA LEU A 120 -23.85 -13.97 -12.36
C LEU A 120 -24.30 -12.59 -11.87
N SER A 121 -25.11 -11.91 -12.68
CA SER A 121 -25.58 -10.55 -12.42
C SER A 121 -26.97 -10.56 -11.79
N HIS A 122 -27.10 -9.94 -10.62
CA HIS A 122 -28.37 -9.70 -9.94
C HIS A 122 -28.74 -8.23 -10.13
N LEU A 123 -29.95 -7.96 -10.62
CA LEU A 123 -30.40 -6.59 -10.86
C LEU A 123 -30.73 -5.91 -9.53
N CYS A 124 -30.19 -4.71 -9.30
CA CYS A 124 -30.56 -3.84 -8.19
C CYS A 124 -31.45 -2.70 -8.70
N THR A 125 -32.73 -2.74 -8.32
CA THR A 125 -33.75 -1.79 -8.81
C THR A 125 -34.00 -0.62 -7.88
N ASN A 126 -33.39 -0.59 -6.70
CA ASN A 126 -33.53 0.53 -5.76
C ASN A 126 -32.22 0.82 -5.03
N VAL A 127 -31.34 1.58 -5.68
CA VAL A 127 -30.06 2.03 -5.11
C VAL A 127 -30.24 3.03 -3.95
N ARG A 128 -31.40 3.69 -3.83
CA ARG A 128 -31.66 4.65 -2.76
C ARG A 128 -31.83 3.98 -1.40
N ASP A 129 -32.32 2.75 -1.42
CA ASP A 129 -32.51 1.95 -0.22
C ASP A 129 -31.22 1.20 0.12
N MET A 130 -30.42 1.83 0.97
CA MET A 130 -29.11 1.31 1.38
C MET A 130 -29.22 0.05 2.24
N ASP A 131 -30.31 -0.12 2.97
CA ASP A 131 -30.53 -1.31 3.82
C ASP A 131 -30.88 -2.53 2.97
N ASN A 132 -31.69 -2.34 1.93
CA ASN A 132 -31.96 -3.37 0.93
C ASN A 132 -30.69 -3.70 0.12
N LEU A 133 -29.91 -2.68 -0.26
CA LEU A 133 -28.63 -2.87 -0.93
C LEU A 133 -27.67 -3.69 -0.06
N PHE A 134 -27.53 -3.34 1.23
CA PHE A 134 -26.76 -4.12 2.19
C PHE A 134 -27.23 -5.57 2.28
N SER A 135 -28.54 -5.77 2.45
CA SER A 135 -29.14 -7.11 2.56
C SER A 135 -28.90 -7.95 1.32
N SER A 136 -28.95 -7.34 0.13
CA SER A 136 -28.65 -7.98 -1.15
C SER A 136 -27.18 -8.41 -1.22
N ILE A 137 -26.23 -7.53 -0.86
CA ILE A 137 -24.80 -7.85 -0.83
C ILE A 137 -24.52 -9.03 0.11
N ILE A 138 -25.09 -9.01 1.32
CA ILE A 138 -24.90 -10.09 2.30
C ILE A 138 -25.53 -11.39 1.81
N THR A 139 -26.69 -11.35 1.16
CA THR A 139 -27.36 -12.54 0.62
C THR A 139 -26.53 -13.18 -0.50
N LEU A 140 -25.99 -12.37 -1.42
CA LEU A 140 -25.05 -12.84 -2.45
C LEU A 140 -23.76 -13.39 -1.82
N GLY A 141 -23.22 -12.69 -0.82
CA GLY A 141 -22.01 -13.11 -0.10
C GLY A 141 -22.17 -14.44 0.64
N LYS A 142 -23.34 -14.68 1.25
CA LYS A 142 -23.70 -15.95 1.89
C LYS A 142 -23.71 -17.12 0.90
N GLY A 143 -23.94 -16.87 -0.40
CA GLY A 143 -23.82 -17.90 -1.43
C GLY A 143 -22.41 -18.51 -1.50
N PHE A 144 -21.37 -17.74 -1.14
CA PHE A 144 -19.98 -18.21 -1.08
C PHE A 144 -19.59 -18.75 0.29
N VAL A 145 -20.14 -18.15 1.33
CA VAL A 145 -19.87 -18.46 2.73
C VAL A 145 -20.84 -19.55 3.17
N GLY A 146 -20.42 -20.81 3.05
CA GLY A 146 -21.12 -21.92 3.72
C GLY A 146 -21.13 -21.75 5.26
N GLU A 147 -21.51 -22.79 6.01
CA GLU A 147 -21.62 -22.76 7.49
C GLU A 147 -20.28 -22.61 8.25
N GLY A 148 -19.19 -22.21 7.59
CA GLY A 148 -17.86 -22.06 8.17
C GLY A 148 -17.41 -20.62 8.40
N THR A 149 -16.16 -20.45 8.85
CA THR A 149 -15.44 -19.18 9.05
C THR A 149 -15.03 -18.47 7.75
N VAL A 150 -15.61 -18.89 6.64
CA VAL A 150 -15.26 -18.40 5.32
C VAL A 150 -15.79 -16.98 5.15
N ARG A 151 -15.00 -16.10 4.55
CA ARG A 151 -15.39 -14.72 4.28
C ARG A 151 -15.48 -14.43 2.79
N PHE A 152 -16.09 -13.30 2.44
CA PHE A 152 -16.12 -12.78 1.06
C PHE A 152 -15.60 -11.35 1.00
N CYS A 153 -15.09 -10.95 -0.17
CA CYS A 153 -14.65 -9.58 -0.44
C CYS A 153 -15.78 -8.79 -1.10
N VAL A 154 -15.85 -7.48 -0.83
CA VAL A 154 -16.78 -6.57 -1.51
C VAL A 154 -15.99 -5.54 -2.30
N ALA A 155 -16.29 -5.42 -3.59
CA ALA A 155 -15.74 -4.41 -4.47
C ALA A 155 -16.86 -3.47 -4.91
N ILE A 156 -16.69 -2.16 -4.73
CA ILE A 156 -17.63 -1.16 -5.22
C ILE A 156 -16.95 -0.38 -6.33
N ASP A 157 -17.48 -0.49 -7.53
CA ASP A 157 -16.92 0.18 -8.70
C ASP A 157 -16.87 1.70 -8.53
N SER A 158 -17.95 2.34 -8.11
CA SER A 158 -18.00 3.80 -7.94
C SER A 158 -18.92 4.18 -6.78
N VAL A 159 -18.35 4.76 -5.73
CA VAL A 159 -19.13 5.34 -4.60
C VAL A 159 -19.69 6.70 -4.98
N THR A 160 -19.06 7.39 -5.93
CA THR A 160 -19.57 8.66 -6.47
C THR A 160 -21.00 8.51 -6.96
N ASP A 161 -21.31 7.43 -7.68
CA ASP A 161 -22.65 7.20 -8.20
C ASP A 161 -23.66 6.82 -7.10
N MET A 162 -23.20 6.20 -6.01
CA MET A 162 -24.03 5.99 -4.81
C MET A 162 -24.40 7.31 -4.14
N LEU A 163 -23.41 8.22 -4.02
CA LEU A 163 -23.59 9.56 -3.47
C LEU A 163 -24.50 10.45 -4.32
N ARG A 164 -24.69 10.15 -5.61
CA ARG A 164 -25.70 10.84 -6.45
C ARG A 164 -27.14 10.51 -6.06
N HIS A 165 -27.38 9.33 -5.48
CA HIS A 165 -28.72 8.81 -5.22
C HIS A 165 -29.08 8.77 -3.73
N SER A 166 -28.08 8.77 -2.86
CA SER A 166 -28.23 8.63 -1.41
C SER A 166 -27.40 9.66 -0.66
N SER A 167 -27.75 9.95 0.59
CA SER A 167 -27.00 10.90 1.42
C SER A 167 -25.64 10.33 1.86
N THR A 168 -24.67 11.21 2.13
CA THR A 168 -23.35 10.82 2.64
C THR A 168 -23.43 9.98 3.91
N SER A 169 -24.37 10.30 4.81
CA SER A 169 -24.57 9.53 6.04
C SER A 169 -25.05 8.10 5.76
N ALA A 170 -25.94 7.91 4.78
CA ALA A 170 -26.44 6.59 4.42
C ALA A 170 -25.34 5.75 3.75
N VAL A 171 -24.53 6.36 2.87
CA VAL A 171 -23.36 5.71 2.26
C VAL A 171 -22.32 5.33 3.31
N ALA A 172 -22.01 6.23 4.25
CA ALA A 172 -21.08 5.95 5.34
C ALA A 172 -21.62 4.83 6.26
N GLY A 173 -22.92 4.84 6.56
CA GLY A 173 -23.58 3.78 7.31
C GLY A 173 -23.43 2.42 6.63
N LEU A 174 -23.70 2.35 5.32
CA LEU A 174 -23.52 1.13 4.53
C LEU A 174 -22.07 0.63 4.56
N LEU A 175 -21.10 1.51 4.30
CA LEU A 175 -19.68 1.14 4.30
C LEU A 175 -19.21 0.68 5.68
N SER A 176 -19.67 1.33 6.75
CA SER A 176 -19.40 0.93 8.12
C SER A 176 -20.00 -0.45 8.42
N ASN A 177 -21.26 -0.68 8.05
CA ASN A 177 -21.95 -1.96 8.25
C ASN A 177 -21.28 -3.11 7.49
N LEU A 178 -20.78 -2.85 6.28
CA LEU A 178 -20.01 -3.83 5.51
C LEU A 178 -18.69 -4.16 6.20
N ARG A 179 -18.02 -3.17 6.78
CA ARG A 179 -16.73 -3.37 7.47
C ARG A 179 -16.88 -4.05 8.83
N SER A 180 -17.98 -3.83 9.54
CA SER A 180 -18.25 -4.46 10.83
C SER A 180 -18.82 -5.87 10.71
N ASN A 181 -19.14 -6.32 9.50
CA ASN A 181 -19.70 -7.64 9.28
C ASN A 181 -18.62 -8.72 9.39
N ASP A 182 -18.90 -9.75 10.19
CA ASP A 182 -18.01 -10.89 10.45
C ASP A 182 -17.73 -11.75 9.20
N LYS A 183 -18.62 -11.72 8.22
CA LYS A 183 -18.51 -12.46 6.95
C LYS A 183 -17.71 -11.72 5.89
N VAL A 184 -17.43 -10.42 6.08
CA VAL A 184 -16.70 -9.62 5.10
C VAL A 184 -15.21 -9.63 5.43
N SER A 185 -14.41 -10.09 4.47
CA SER A 185 -12.95 -10.18 4.58
C SER A 185 -12.29 -8.83 4.37
N SER A 186 -12.72 -8.12 3.33
CA SER A 186 -12.07 -6.89 2.86
C SER A 186 -13.03 -6.14 1.96
N THR A 187 -12.90 -4.82 1.93
CA THR A 187 -13.69 -3.95 1.08
C THR A 187 -12.80 -2.97 0.33
N PHE A 188 -13.14 -2.66 -0.92
CA PHE A 188 -12.46 -1.61 -1.65
C PHE A 188 -13.39 -0.90 -2.62
N TRP A 189 -13.13 0.37 -2.85
CA TRP A 189 -14.00 1.18 -3.68
C TRP A 189 -13.29 2.37 -4.34
N LEU A 190 -13.85 2.87 -5.43
CA LEU A 190 -13.39 4.08 -6.12
C LEU A 190 -14.25 5.29 -5.75
N VAL A 191 -13.60 6.44 -5.60
CA VAL A 191 -14.24 7.75 -5.45
C VAL A 191 -13.52 8.78 -6.30
N HIS A 192 -14.31 9.62 -6.96
CA HIS A 192 -13.83 10.77 -7.73
C HIS A 192 -13.74 11.97 -6.78
N GLU A 193 -12.51 12.39 -6.44
CA GLU A 193 -12.25 13.41 -5.42
C GLU A 193 -12.78 14.80 -5.81
N ASP A 194 -12.80 15.09 -7.10
CA ASP A 194 -13.22 16.37 -7.68
C ASP A 194 -14.73 16.62 -7.70
N LEU A 195 -15.54 15.57 -7.52
CA LEU A 195 -17.00 15.66 -7.58
C LEU A 195 -17.67 15.90 -6.23
N HIS A 196 -16.94 15.79 -5.12
CA HIS A 196 -17.49 15.87 -3.77
C HIS A 196 -16.82 16.93 -2.92
N GLU A 197 -17.54 17.43 -1.92
CA GLU A 197 -16.94 18.30 -0.91
C GLU A 197 -15.84 17.57 -0.12
N GLU A 198 -14.81 18.31 0.32
CA GLU A 198 -13.70 17.77 1.10
C GLU A 198 -14.17 17.02 2.35
N LYS A 199 -15.28 17.44 2.97
CA LYS A 199 -15.88 16.76 4.13
C LYS A 199 -16.33 15.34 3.82
N VAL A 200 -16.88 15.12 2.63
CA VAL A 200 -17.35 13.80 2.18
C VAL A 200 -16.15 12.89 1.95
N ILE A 201 -15.12 13.39 1.26
CA ILE A 201 -13.88 12.67 1.01
C ILE A 201 -13.18 12.33 2.33
N ALA A 202 -13.05 13.30 3.24
CA ALA A 202 -12.45 13.09 4.56
C ALA A 202 -13.20 12.02 5.38
N ALA A 203 -14.53 11.95 5.30
CA ALA A 203 -15.31 10.91 5.96
C ALA A 203 -14.99 9.52 5.38
N LEU A 204 -14.90 9.39 4.05
CA LEU A 204 -14.52 8.12 3.39
C LEU A 204 -13.08 7.71 3.72
N GLU A 205 -12.15 8.66 3.76
CA GLU A 205 -10.77 8.44 4.16
C GLU A 205 -10.65 8.03 5.64
N TYR A 206 -11.46 8.62 6.52
CA TYR A 206 -11.49 8.28 7.94
C TYR A 206 -11.88 6.81 8.14
N MET A 207 -12.93 6.35 7.44
CA MET A 207 -13.36 4.96 7.47
C MET A 207 -12.36 4.00 6.81
N SER A 208 -11.49 4.48 5.92
CA SER A 208 -10.57 3.61 5.20
C SER A 208 -9.33 3.26 6.02
N SER A 209 -8.92 2.00 5.96
CA SER A 209 -7.60 1.56 6.45
C SER A 209 -6.47 1.94 5.48
N MET A 210 -6.80 2.01 4.20
CA MET A 210 -5.87 2.33 3.12
C MET A 210 -6.50 3.38 2.21
N VAL A 211 -5.73 4.40 1.85
CA VAL A 211 -6.13 5.42 0.88
C VAL A 211 -5.09 5.46 -0.22
N ALA A 212 -5.51 5.23 -1.45
CA ALA A 212 -4.67 5.26 -2.63
C ALA A 212 -5.13 6.40 -3.55
N THR A 213 -4.25 7.35 -3.82
CA THR A 213 -4.51 8.55 -4.64
C THR A 213 -3.72 8.46 -5.93
N VAL A 214 -4.42 8.57 -7.05
CA VAL A 214 -3.84 8.63 -8.39
C VAL A 214 -3.60 10.08 -8.76
N GLU A 215 -2.34 10.50 -8.81
CA GLU A 215 -1.95 11.86 -9.21
C GLU A 215 -1.36 11.86 -10.63
N PRO A 216 -1.58 12.93 -11.42
CA PRO A 216 -0.91 13.10 -12.69
C PRO A 216 0.59 13.37 -12.46
N LEU A 217 1.43 12.93 -13.40
CA LEU A 217 2.84 13.31 -13.38
C LEU A 217 2.96 14.75 -13.90
N THR A 218 2.99 15.73 -13.00
CA THR A 218 3.30 17.11 -13.38
C THR A 218 4.79 17.23 -13.72
N PRO A 219 5.16 17.78 -14.89
CA PRO A 219 6.55 18.07 -15.19
C PRO A 219 7.11 19.02 -14.13
N SER A 220 8.31 18.73 -13.62
CA SER A 220 9.02 19.62 -12.69
C SER A 220 9.17 21.01 -13.32
N PRO A 221 8.83 22.10 -12.62
CA PRO A 221 9.00 23.47 -13.12
C PRO A 221 10.46 23.87 -13.34
N TYR A 222 11.43 23.04 -12.91
CA TYR A 222 12.86 23.29 -13.08
C TYR A 222 13.43 22.76 -14.41
N VAL A 223 12.64 22.04 -15.21
CA VAL A 223 13.08 21.62 -16.56
C VAL A 223 12.61 22.65 -17.57
N ARG A 224 13.28 23.80 -17.58
CA ARG A 224 13.17 24.78 -18.66
C ARG A 224 14.37 24.58 -19.61
N GLU A 225 14.02 24.39 -20.88
CA GLU A 225 14.85 24.60 -22.08
C GLU A 225 15.97 23.60 -22.38
N SER A 226 15.62 22.54 -23.10
CA SER A 226 16.25 22.25 -24.40
C SER A 226 15.43 21.17 -25.13
N ASN A 227 15.18 21.40 -26.42
CA ASN A 227 14.42 20.54 -27.35
C ASN A 227 12.95 20.98 -27.56
N LEU A 228 12.83 22.06 -28.34
CA LEU A 228 11.72 22.17 -29.29
C LEU A 228 11.72 20.93 -30.20
N ASN A 229 10.52 20.41 -30.47
CA ASN A 229 10.19 19.28 -31.36
C ASN A 229 10.04 17.92 -30.68
N THR A 230 8.95 17.77 -29.95
CA THR A 230 8.18 16.51 -29.85
C THR A 230 6.75 16.91 -29.48
N PRO A 231 5.69 16.26 -29.99
CA PRO A 231 4.32 16.68 -29.74
C PRO A 231 3.99 16.48 -28.25
N TYR A 232 4.02 17.59 -27.50
CA TYR A 232 3.84 17.69 -26.04
C TYR A 232 2.46 17.25 -25.51
N LEU A 233 1.63 16.61 -26.34
CA LEU A 233 0.24 16.28 -26.01
C LEU A 233 -0.09 14.77 -25.91
N GLU A 234 0.76 13.88 -26.41
CA GLU A 234 0.37 12.45 -26.58
C GLU A 234 1.12 11.45 -25.69
N HIS A 235 2.18 11.86 -25.00
CA HIS A 235 2.98 10.96 -24.14
C HIS A 235 2.95 11.29 -22.64
N SER A 236 2.24 12.35 -22.25
CA SER A 236 1.99 12.74 -20.85
C SER A 236 0.74 12.10 -20.24
N SER A 237 -0.08 11.42 -21.05
CA SER A 237 -1.40 10.90 -20.67
C SER A 237 -1.43 9.43 -20.25
N THR A 238 -0.28 8.77 -20.12
CA THR A 238 -0.21 7.35 -19.74
C THR A 238 0.66 7.09 -18.52
N LYS A 239 1.22 8.11 -17.88
CA LYS A 239 2.05 7.95 -16.68
C LYS A 239 1.55 8.84 -15.56
N GLY A 240 1.64 8.36 -14.33
CA GLY A 240 1.27 9.12 -13.16
C GLY A 240 1.95 8.59 -11.90
N ARG A 241 1.59 9.18 -10.76
CA ARG A 241 2.11 8.79 -9.45
C ARG A 241 0.98 8.23 -8.60
N PHE A 242 1.22 7.07 -8.01
CA PHE A 242 0.30 6.33 -7.18
C PHE A 242 0.75 6.46 -5.72
N HIS A 243 0.04 7.28 -4.95
CA HIS A 243 0.31 7.51 -3.54
C HIS A 243 -0.58 6.63 -2.70
N VAL A 244 0.00 5.86 -1.80
CA VAL A 244 -0.73 4.95 -0.93
C VAL A 244 -0.40 5.29 0.52
N ARG A 245 -1.44 5.53 1.32
CA ARG A 245 -1.37 5.71 2.76
C ARG A 245 -2.00 4.49 3.42
N ILE A 246 -1.25 3.76 4.23
CA ILE A 246 -1.70 2.56 4.94
C ILE A 246 -1.66 2.86 6.44
N LYS A 247 -2.83 2.83 7.09
CA LYS A 247 -2.95 2.94 8.55
C LYS A 247 -2.65 1.58 9.17
N ARG A 248 -1.67 1.52 10.07
CA ARG A 248 -1.38 0.33 10.87
C ARG A 248 -2.24 0.33 12.14
N ARG A 249 -2.33 -0.84 12.79
CA ARG A 249 -3.07 -1.02 14.06
C ARG A 249 -2.56 -0.15 15.20
N ASN A 250 -1.27 0.14 15.21
CA ASN A 250 -0.64 1.03 16.20
C ASN A 250 -0.84 2.53 15.90
N GLY A 251 -1.74 2.89 14.98
CA GLY A 251 -2.00 4.26 14.57
C GLY A 251 -0.93 4.86 13.64
N ARG A 252 0.21 4.20 13.42
CA ARG A 252 1.25 4.69 12.50
C ARG A 252 0.75 4.61 11.06
N VAL A 253 0.94 5.68 10.30
CA VAL A 253 0.59 5.74 8.87
C VAL A 253 1.86 5.55 8.05
N ARG A 254 1.88 4.51 7.21
CA ARG A 254 2.95 4.31 6.24
C ARG A 254 2.52 4.94 4.92
N VAL A 255 3.30 5.89 4.42
CA VAL A 255 3.13 6.49 3.10
C VAL A 255 4.09 5.83 2.12
N ILE A 256 3.57 5.52 0.94
CA ILE A 256 4.26 4.79 -0.11
C ILE A 256 3.91 5.46 -1.44
N CYS A 257 4.90 5.71 -2.29
CA CYS A 257 4.68 6.32 -3.60
C CYS A 257 5.29 5.43 -4.69
N GLU A 258 4.52 5.15 -5.74
CA GLU A 258 4.99 4.43 -6.94
C GLU A 258 4.68 5.23 -8.19
N ASN A 259 5.52 5.13 -9.21
CA ASN A 259 5.16 5.64 -10.53
C ASN A 259 4.40 4.55 -11.27
N PHE A 260 3.37 4.92 -12.04
CA PHE A 260 2.62 3.95 -12.84
C PHE A 260 2.60 4.37 -14.30
N LYS A 261 2.47 3.37 -15.17
CA LYS A 261 2.26 3.53 -16.60
C LYS A 261 1.06 2.70 -17.02
N VAL A 262 0.13 3.32 -17.73
CA VAL A 262 -1.05 2.67 -18.30
C VAL A 262 -0.66 2.13 -19.68
N GLU A 263 -0.83 0.84 -19.88
CA GLU A 263 -0.63 0.14 -21.15
C GLU A 263 -1.97 -0.44 -21.61
N GLN A 264 -2.06 -0.90 -22.87
CA GLN A 264 -3.29 -1.47 -23.43
C GLN A 264 -3.77 -2.74 -22.68
N SER A 265 -2.87 -3.41 -21.96
CA SER A 265 -3.12 -4.60 -21.15
C SER A 265 -3.44 -4.31 -19.67
N GLY A 266 -3.34 -3.05 -19.22
CA GLY A 266 -3.58 -2.66 -17.82
C GLY A 266 -2.57 -1.64 -17.29
N ILE A 267 -2.60 -1.37 -15.99
CA ILE A 267 -1.60 -0.53 -15.32
C ILE A 267 -0.39 -1.37 -14.89
N LYS A 268 0.79 -0.86 -15.19
CA LYS A 268 2.07 -1.34 -14.67
C LYS A 268 2.64 -0.34 -13.67
N PHE A 269 2.95 -0.81 -12.47
CA PHE A 269 3.63 -0.03 -11.44
C PHE A 269 5.15 -0.21 -11.54
N THR A 270 5.88 0.88 -11.38
CA THR A 270 7.35 0.95 -11.38
C THR A 270 7.80 1.74 -10.16
N SER A 271 8.80 1.23 -9.43
CA SER A 271 9.38 1.94 -8.29
C SER A 271 9.96 3.28 -8.74
N ILE A 272 9.84 4.30 -7.88
CA ILE A 272 10.40 5.63 -8.12
C ILE A 272 11.93 5.49 -8.29
N SER A 273 12.51 6.04 -9.37
CA SER A 273 13.96 6.03 -9.54
C SER A 273 14.61 6.91 -8.47
N SER A 274 15.83 6.57 -8.08
CA SER A 274 16.58 7.19 -6.96
C SER A 274 16.79 8.71 -7.05
N GLU A 275 16.50 9.34 -8.19
CA GLU A 275 16.63 10.78 -8.40
C GLU A 275 15.50 11.58 -7.72
N ASP A 276 14.26 11.05 -7.69
CA ASP A 276 13.11 11.67 -6.99
C ASP A 276 13.05 11.27 -5.50
N ALA A 277 13.81 10.25 -5.09
CA ALA A 277 13.93 9.84 -3.69
C ALA A 277 14.69 10.87 -2.82
N VAL A 278 15.48 11.75 -3.45
CA VAL A 278 16.26 12.79 -2.76
C VAL A 278 15.35 13.79 -2.05
N VAL A 279 14.13 14.04 -2.57
CA VAL A 279 13.19 15.00 -1.98
C VAL A 279 12.54 14.47 -0.70
N ASN A 280 12.38 13.15 -0.56
CA ASN A 280 11.73 12.52 0.60
C ASN A 280 12.71 12.04 1.70
N GLN A 281 14.02 12.12 1.46
CA GLN A 281 15.05 11.81 2.47
C GLN A 281 15.34 12.99 3.43
N GLY A 282 14.69 14.15 3.24
CA GLY A 282 14.89 15.34 4.08
C GLY A 282 14.30 15.28 5.49
N LEU A 283 13.60 14.19 5.87
CA LEU A 283 12.89 14.08 7.16
C LEU A 283 13.64 13.28 8.23
N VAL A 284 14.88 12.86 7.96
CA VAL A 284 15.77 12.35 9.01
C VAL A 284 16.88 13.40 9.20
N PRO A 285 17.10 13.94 10.41
CA PRO A 285 18.19 14.87 10.64
C PRO A 285 19.51 14.15 10.30
N LYS A 286 20.11 14.50 9.17
CA LYS A 286 21.45 14.08 8.76
C LYS A 286 22.44 14.83 9.66
N VAL A 287 22.63 14.33 10.88
CA VAL A 287 23.68 14.84 11.77
C VAL A 287 25.01 14.33 11.22
N GLN A 288 25.68 15.18 10.42
CA GLN A 288 27.04 14.93 9.97
C GLN A 288 27.99 15.30 11.10
N PHE A 289 28.41 14.33 11.91
CA PHE A 289 29.51 14.54 12.84
C PHE A 289 30.82 14.27 12.10
N ASN A 290 31.69 15.27 12.05
CA ASN A 290 33.05 15.10 11.55
C ASN A 290 33.87 14.38 12.63
N LEU A 291 34.22 13.12 12.40
CA LEU A 291 35.11 12.34 13.29
C LEU A 291 36.59 12.73 13.15
N GLN A 292 36.91 13.67 12.27
CA GLN A 292 38.27 14.15 12.09
C GLN A 292 38.52 15.27 13.10
N LEU A 293 39.45 15.02 14.01
CA LEU A 293 39.96 16.05 14.92
C LEU A 293 40.61 17.15 14.07
N SER A 294 40.20 18.39 14.31
CA SER A 294 40.88 19.54 13.72
C SER A 294 42.36 19.55 14.12
N GLU A 295 43.22 20.19 13.33
CA GLU A 295 44.66 20.29 13.65
C GLU A 295 44.88 20.87 15.07
N LYS A 296 44.00 21.79 15.50
CA LYS A 296 44.03 22.35 16.84
C LYS A 296 43.75 21.30 17.92
N GLU A 297 42.73 20.47 17.76
CA GLU A 297 42.40 19.40 18.70
C GLU A 297 43.46 18.30 18.74
N GLN A 298 44.12 18.00 17.60
CA GLN A 298 45.24 17.06 17.57
C GLN A 298 46.43 17.57 18.37
N ILE A 299 46.75 18.86 18.23
CA ILE A 299 47.83 19.51 18.97
C ILE A 299 47.49 19.57 20.47
N ASP A 300 46.24 19.88 20.82
CA ASP A 300 45.81 19.97 22.21
C ASP A 300 45.81 18.57 22.86
N ARG A 301 45.31 17.53 22.16
CA ARG A 301 45.41 16.13 22.63
C ARG A 301 46.84 15.68 22.87
N ALA A 302 47.79 16.09 22.02
CA ALA A 302 49.20 15.76 22.19
C ALA A 302 49.85 16.46 23.39
N ARG A 303 49.28 17.58 23.88
CA ARG A 303 49.76 18.30 25.06
C ARG A 303 49.09 17.86 26.36
N VAL A 304 47.99 17.12 26.28
CA VAL A 304 47.31 16.60 27.47
C VAL A 304 48.14 15.48 28.06
N VAL A 305 48.85 15.81 29.15
CA VAL A 305 49.52 14.84 30.01
C VAL A 305 48.50 14.35 31.04
N LEU A 306 48.05 13.10 30.91
CA LEU A 306 47.12 12.52 31.85
C LEU A 306 47.85 12.20 33.18
N PRO A 307 47.27 12.52 34.35
CA PRO A 307 47.95 12.38 35.65
C PRO A 307 48.36 10.94 36.04
N PHE A 308 47.93 9.93 35.29
CA PHE A 308 48.08 8.50 35.63
C PHE A 308 48.78 7.67 34.54
N GLU A 309 49.51 8.28 33.60
CA GLU A 309 50.52 7.51 32.86
C GLU A 309 51.63 7.07 33.82
N HIS A 310 51.47 5.88 34.38
CA HIS A 310 52.54 5.15 35.03
C HIS A 310 53.71 5.05 34.04
N GLN A 311 54.85 5.66 34.36
CA GLN A 311 56.09 5.55 33.61
C GLN A 311 56.62 4.11 33.68
N GLY A 312 56.03 3.21 32.90
CA GLY A 312 56.52 1.86 32.69
C GLY A 312 57.78 1.90 31.83
N ASN A 313 58.81 1.15 32.23
CA ASN A 313 60.16 1.12 31.63
C ASN A 313 60.23 0.59 30.18
N GLY A 314 59.55 1.22 29.22
CA GLY A 314 59.75 1.01 27.78
C GLY A 314 59.55 -0.43 27.28
N LYS A 315 58.95 -1.33 28.07
CA LYS A 315 58.58 -2.67 27.64
C LYS A 315 57.16 -2.63 27.07
N PRO A 316 56.89 -3.25 25.92
CA PRO A 316 55.54 -3.32 25.39
C PRO A 316 54.63 -3.97 26.42
N ILE A 317 53.58 -3.26 26.81
CA ILE A 317 52.57 -3.73 27.77
C ILE A 317 51.83 -4.89 27.09
N GLN A 318 52.01 -6.11 27.61
CA GLN A 318 51.13 -7.21 27.24
C GLN A 318 49.81 -7.00 27.96
N ILE A 319 48.88 -6.33 27.28
CA ILE A 319 47.50 -6.27 27.72
C ILE A 319 46.92 -7.67 27.57
N TYR A 320 46.46 -8.24 28.68
CA TYR A 320 45.74 -9.51 28.68
C TYR A 320 44.38 -9.29 28.01
N ASP A 321 44.34 -9.46 26.69
CA ASP A 321 43.09 -9.62 25.95
C ASP A 321 42.63 -11.06 26.20
N GLY A 322 41.56 -11.25 26.96
CA GLY A 322 41.12 -12.51 27.58
C GLY A 322 40.74 -13.65 26.62
N ARG A 323 41.29 -13.68 25.40
CA ARG A 323 41.10 -14.69 24.37
C ARG A 323 42.34 -15.60 24.30
N ARG A 324 42.53 -16.45 25.32
CA ARG A 324 43.33 -17.67 25.13
C ARG A 324 42.40 -18.80 24.71
N SER A 325 42.50 -19.19 23.43
CA SER A 325 41.96 -20.44 22.91
C SER A 325 42.71 -21.62 23.53
N LEU A 326 41.94 -22.55 24.09
CA LEU A 326 42.38 -23.89 24.44
C LEU A 326 42.61 -24.71 23.16
N THR A 327 43.58 -25.62 23.23
CA THR A 327 44.16 -26.53 22.20
C THR A 327 45.23 -25.87 21.31
N GLU A 328 46.43 -26.43 21.11
CA GLU A 328 47.04 -27.69 21.52
C GLU A 328 48.57 -27.57 21.33
N SER A 329 49.28 -28.52 21.91
CA SER A 329 50.71 -28.64 22.06
C SER A 329 51.50 -29.10 20.81
N LYS A 330 52.75 -28.62 20.72
CA LYS A 330 53.96 -29.17 20.06
C LYS A 330 54.18 -28.93 18.55
N ASP A 331 55.25 -28.15 18.31
CA ASP A 331 56.30 -28.27 17.28
C ASP A 331 55.92 -28.70 15.86
N ASP A 332 56.00 -27.78 14.90
CA ASP A 332 57.13 -27.74 13.95
C ASP A 332 57.00 -26.61 12.91
N ASP A 333 58.17 -26.11 12.52
CA ASP A 333 58.47 -24.94 11.70
C ASP A 333 57.81 -24.85 10.31
N LYS A 334 57.28 -23.66 9.98
CA LYS A 334 57.56 -22.93 8.72
C LYS A 334 56.91 -21.53 8.69
N PRO A 335 57.63 -20.48 8.24
CA PRO A 335 57.08 -19.12 8.15
C PRO A 335 56.34 -18.92 6.82
N LEU A 336 55.09 -18.46 6.87
CA LEU A 336 54.38 -17.98 5.68
C LEU A 336 54.41 -16.45 5.62
N SER A 337 55.31 -15.98 4.75
CA SER A 337 55.24 -14.78 3.90
C SER A 337 54.31 -13.64 4.31
N THR A 338 54.95 -12.52 4.67
CA THR A 338 54.60 -11.14 4.33
C THR A 338 53.69 -11.04 3.11
N SER A 339 52.44 -10.62 3.32
CA SER A 339 51.63 -9.99 2.28
C SER A 339 51.70 -8.47 2.43
N GLU A 340 51.77 -7.85 1.26
CA GLU A 340 52.25 -6.51 1.00
C GLU A 340 51.30 -5.43 1.53
N LYS A 341 51.90 -4.33 2.00
CA LYS A 341 51.21 -3.06 2.22
C LYS A 341 50.77 -2.50 0.86
N SER A 342 49.52 -2.68 0.48
CA SER A 342 48.85 -1.75 -0.42
C SER A 342 48.51 -0.49 0.36
N LYS A 343 49.16 0.61 -0.03
CA LYS A 343 48.71 1.97 0.31
C LYS A 343 47.37 2.19 -0.38
N ASP A 344 46.30 2.30 0.39
CA ASP A 344 45.07 2.92 -0.07
C ASP A 344 44.84 4.16 0.79
N GLU A 345 45.15 5.33 0.23
CA GLU A 345 44.72 6.63 0.75
C GLU A 345 43.22 6.79 0.45
N GLY A 346 42.41 5.94 1.07
CA GLY A 346 40.97 6.10 1.14
C GLY A 346 40.63 6.98 2.32
N ALA A 347 40.10 8.18 2.06
CA ALA A 347 39.49 9.02 3.08
C ALA A 347 38.50 8.19 3.90
N GLY A 348 38.87 7.88 5.14
CA GLY A 348 38.14 6.96 6.02
C GLY A 348 36.78 7.50 6.42
N LYS A 349 35.78 7.31 5.56
CA LYS A 349 34.37 7.36 5.94
C LYS A 349 34.03 6.00 6.56
N GLY A 350 34.13 5.92 7.88
CA GLY A 350 33.53 4.80 8.61
C GLY A 350 32.01 4.95 8.59
N GLU A 351 31.30 3.95 8.08
CA GLU A 351 29.85 3.83 8.23
C GLU A 351 29.56 2.89 9.40
N ILE A 352 28.76 3.35 10.36
CA ILE A 352 28.22 2.49 11.42
C ILE A 352 26.83 2.07 10.95
N ILE A 353 26.70 0.80 10.59
CA ILE A 353 25.41 0.20 10.23
C ILE A 353 24.85 -0.45 11.48
N TYR A 354 23.85 0.18 12.08
CA TYR A 354 23.11 -0.41 13.20
C TYR A 354 22.19 -1.50 12.66
N PHE A 355 22.57 -2.76 12.87
CA PHE A 355 21.66 -3.88 12.83
C PHE A 355 21.08 -4.04 14.24
N ARG A 356 19.75 -3.93 14.39
CA ARG A 356 19.08 -4.33 15.62
C ARG A 356 19.06 -5.85 15.66
N ASP A 357 19.75 -6.44 16.61
CA ASP A 357 19.80 -7.91 16.78
C ASP A 357 18.47 -8.50 17.27
N SER A 358 17.49 -7.66 17.64
CA SER A 358 16.17 -8.08 18.09
C SER A 358 15.16 -6.92 18.01
N GLU A 359 13.93 -7.18 17.53
CA GLU A 359 12.83 -6.20 17.52
C GLU A 359 12.13 -6.06 18.90
N ASP A 360 12.65 -6.70 19.95
CA ASP A 360 11.90 -6.97 21.19
C ASP A 360 12.37 -6.16 22.43
N GLU A 361 13.25 -5.18 22.26
CA GLU A 361 13.61 -4.25 23.35
C GLU A 361 12.70 -3.02 23.33
N MET A 362 11.86 -2.91 24.36
CA MET A 362 11.13 -1.69 24.67
C MET A 362 12.12 -0.54 24.90
N PRO A 363 11.88 0.67 24.39
CA PRO A 363 12.66 1.83 24.80
C PRO A 363 12.40 2.08 26.29
N ASP A 364 13.45 2.02 27.10
CA ASP A 364 13.46 2.50 28.48
C ASP A 364 13.06 3.99 28.44
N SER A 365 11.86 4.28 28.93
CA SER A 365 11.25 5.61 28.93
C SER A 365 11.27 6.22 30.33
N ASP A 366 12.45 6.31 30.92
CA ASP A 366 12.68 6.92 32.24
C ASP A 366 13.46 8.24 32.20
N GLU A 367 13.77 8.79 31.02
CA GLU A 367 14.21 10.19 30.89
C GLU A 367 13.00 11.12 30.76
N ASP A 368 12.55 11.65 31.91
CA ASP A 368 11.58 12.75 31.98
C ASP A 368 12.18 14.04 31.38
N PRO A 369 11.55 14.67 30.39
CA PRO A 369 12.09 15.83 29.67
C PRO A 369 11.99 17.17 30.43
N ASP A 370 11.72 17.13 31.74
CA ASP A 370 11.42 18.30 32.57
C ASP A 370 12.56 18.72 33.53
N ASP A 371 13.70 18.01 33.52
CA ASP A 371 14.78 18.18 34.52
C ASP A 371 15.82 19.30 34.22
N ASP A 372 15.69 20.04 33.11
CA ASP A 372 16.70 21.03 32.66
C ASP A 372 16.22 22.50 32.62
N LEU A 373 15.10 22.85 33.26
CA LEU A 373 14.61 24.25 33.29
C LEU A 373 14.99 24.99 34.58
N ASP A 374 16.28 25.31 34.71
CA ASP A 374 16.78 26.41 35.56
C ASP A 374 17.83 27.23 34.79
N ILE A 375 17.37 28.18 33.94
CA ILE A 375 18.14 29.35 33.46
C ILE A 375 17.24 30.59 33.41
#